data_AF-A0A140K215-F1
#
_entry.id   AF-A0A140K215-F1
#
_cell.length_a   1.000
_cell.length_b   1.000
_cell.length_c   1.000
_cell.angle_alpha   90.00
_cell.angle_beta   90.00
_cell.angle_gamma   90.00
#
_symmetry.space_group_name_H-M   'P 1'
#
loop_
_entity.id
_entity.type
_entity.pdbx_description
1 polymer ?
#
loop_
_entity_poly.entity_id
_entity_poly.type
_entity_poly.pdbx_seq_one_letter_code
_entity_poly.pdbx_strand_id
1 'polypeptide(L)'
;MLKSLEQFSTIVDCCQNSQIGKLLPTALYVHTCALKILNPILQDYEYEARKLAQDQIEGATLVKFGTDRPKISYLFYPDFDRDPHPSLLKSIIVDLINQEVSQRNYHNSDNPPILHRKETFVPQDYPLYQEFKELTKEEVALGLLDNSRYIGTFQEWQRLLLQQGIDFAGHHLVCPINPLSGQKRTFAIERHKAALPRKDLSRPVRLALEAGLFTEGTTFFDYGCGYGSDVEKIRDRGYSSYGWDPYYYPENSLTSADIVNLGYIINVVEDLAERREALVNAWQLTNRVLIVSAQVLIDDRQRGLVAYGDGIITNRNTFQKYFQQEELKIYIDQVLKVDAIPASLGIYFVFKDSSQAEAFQASRFYSRVNTPRVAIKVRNFEDYQELLTPLMEFFAQKGRLPAKRELAQEEAIKAEFGTYHRAFKLVLQATNVDEWDAITEQRRHDLLIYLALAKFNNRPSSQKLAPELREDFKSLFGSYKVACLFADQLLFSVGNLNKIAYLCHNSSYGKKLKNALVIHASTLGKLEPLLRLYEGCASRNFSRFQDANVIKLYCDQPKITYLFYPDFDTEAFPALHSTMEVNLSTLEIVYRDYSRRIPPLRLEQKSALVSPDYPLYQQFIEEQQHSNN
;
A
#
# COMPACT_ATOMS: atom_id res chain seq x y z
N MET A 1 23.29 -24.38 -30.52
CA MET A 1 23.95 -23.49 -29.54
C MET A 1 23.43 -22.05 -29.77
N LEU A 2 22.76 -21.46 -28.79
CA LEU A 2 22.25 -20.07 -28.83
C LEU A 2 23.45 -19.11 -28.93
N LYS A 3 23.59 -18.43 -30.07
CA LYS A 3 24.70 -17.51 -30.38
C LYS A 3 24.34 -16.03 -30.22
N SER A 4 23.05 -15.69 -30.09
CA SER A 4 22.60 -14.29 -29.93
C SER A 4 21.26 -14.15 -29.21
N LEU A 5 20.98 -12.94 -28.68
CA LEU A 5 19.69 -12.55 -28.10
C LEU A 5 18.56 -12.60 -29.14
N GLU A 6 18.84 -12.29 -30.41
CA GLU A 6 17.88 -12.38 -31.50
C GLU A 6 17.37 -13.81 -31.71
N GLN A 7 18.24 -14.81 -31.59
CA GLN A 7 17.83 -16.22 -31.70
C GLN A 7 16.91 -16.65 -30.56
N PHE A 8 17.09 -16.09 -29.36
CA PHE A 8 16.19 -16.36 -28.24
C PHE A 8 14.83 -15.68 -28.44
N SER A 9 14.79 -14.47 -28.99
CA SER A 9 13.53 -13.80 -29.35
C SER A 9 12.69 -14.65 -30.29
N THR A 10 13.29 -15.21 -31.35
CA THR A 10 12.57 -16.10 -32.28
C THR A 10 12.00 -17.34 -31.59
N ILE A 11 12.72 -17.92 -30.64
CA ILE A 11 12.23 -19.05 -29.83
C ILE A 11 11.03 -18.63 -28.97
N VAL A 12 11.11 -17.46 -28.33
CA VAL A 12 10.00 -16.90 -27.55
C VAL A 12 8.78 -16.67 -28.43
N ASP A 13 8.94 -16.10 -29.62
CA ASP A 13 7.87 -15.89 -30.58
C ASP A 13 7.24 -17.22 -31.02
N CYS A 14 8.05 -18.24 -31.28
CA CYS A 14 7.55 -19.59 -31.58
C CYS A 14 6.77 -20.20 -30.41
N CYS A 15 7.20 -19.97 -29.18
CA CYS A 15 6.49 -20.43 -27.98
C CYS A 15 5.13 -19.72 -27.85
N GLN A 16 5.09 -18.40 -28.06
CA GLN A 16 3.86 -17.59 -27.94
C GLN A 16 2.83 -17.95 -29.02
N ASN A 17 3.28 -18.39 -30.20
CA ASN A 17 2.42 -18.76 -31.32
C ASN A 17 2.13 -20.28 -31.40
N SER A 18 2.59 -21.07 -30.43
CA SER A 18 2.35 -22.52 -30.43
C SER A 18 0.87 -22.84 -30.29
N GLN A 19 0.35 -23.69 -31.19
CA GLN A 19 -1.02 -24.19 -31.14
C GLN A 19 -1.20 -25.35 -30.15
N ILE A 20 -0.09 -25.88 -29.62
CA ILE A 20 -0.06 -27.05 -28.74
C ILE A 20 0.78 -26.69 -27.52
N GLY A 21 0.24 -27.03 -26.34
CA GLY A 21 0.88 -26.76 -25.05
C GLY A 21 0.24 -25.61 -24.27
N LYS A 22 0.49 -25.61 -22.96
CA LYS A 22 0.00 -24.61 -22.01
C LYS A 22 0.97 -23.44 -21.98
N LEU A 23 0.56 -22.31 -22.55
CA LEU A 23 1.31 -21.06 -22.49
C LEU A 23 1.05 -20.34 -21.16
N LEU A 24 2.11 -20.04 -20.43
CA LEU A 24 2.14 -19.22 -19.22
C LEU A 24 3.04 -18.00 -19.45
N PRO A 25 2.96 -16.93 -18.61
CA PRO A 25 3.68 -15.67 -18.86
C PRO A 25 5.20 -15.81 -19.10
N THR A 26 5.82 -16.84 -18.53
CA THR A 26 7.28 -17.07 -18.60
C THR A 26 7.67 -18.40 -19.22
N ALA A 27 6.72 -19.21 -19.71
CA ALA A 27 7.05 -20.49 -20.32
C ALA A 27 5.91 -21.12 -21.13
N LEU A 28 6.28 -21.95 -22.11
CA LEU A 28 5.39 -22.90 -22.77
C LEU A 28 5.65 -24.31 -22.21
N TYR A 29 4.58 -25.03 -21.83
CA TYR A 29 4.66 -26.42 -21.36
C TYR A 29 3.97 -27.36 -22.33
N VAL A 30 4.65 -28.44 -22.71
CA VAL A 30 4.14 -29.43 -23.67
C VAL A 30 4.43 -30.84 -23.18
N HIS A 31 3.56 -31.79 -23.50
CA HIS A 31 3.82 -33.20 -23.29
C HIS A 31 4.84 -33.72 -24.31
N THR A 32 5.69 -34.67 -23.92
CA THR A 32 6.76 -35.20 -24.80
C THR A 32 6.24 -35.82 -26.09
N CYS A 33 5.01 -36.35 -26.08
CA CYS A 33 4.34 -36.85 -27.29
C CYS A 33 4.13 -35.76 -28.36
N ALA A 34 4.01 -34.49 -27.96
CA ALA A 34 3.77 -33.37 -28.85
C ALA A 34 5.06 -32.77 -29.44
N LEU A 35 6.25 -33.18 -28.99
CA LEU A 35 7.52 -32.57 -29.42
C LEU A 35 7.71 -32.63 -30.94
N LYS A 36 7.34 -33.75 -31.58
CA LYS A 36 7.52 -33.97 -33.02
C LYS A 36 6.62 -33.09 -33.91
N ILE A 37 5.58 -32.51 -33.34
CA ILE A 37 4.59 -31.69 -34.05
C ILE A 37 4.70 -30.20 -33.70
N LEU A 38 5.66 -29.81 -32.85
CA LEU A 38 5.99 -28.41 -32.59
C LEU A 38 6.65 -27.74 -33.80
N ASN A 39 6.74 -26.41 -33.78
CA ASN A 39 7.55 -25.68 -34.75
C ASN A 39 8.99 -26.23 -34.79
N PRO A 40 9.59 -26.50 -35.97
CA PRO A 40 10.95 -27.02 -36.09
C PRO A 40 12.00 -26.26 -35.27
N ILE A 41 11.85 -24.95 -35.09
CA ILE A 41 12.75 -24.12 -34.26
C ILE A 41 12.70 -24.57 -32.78
N LEU A 42 11.53 -24.91 -32.27
CA LEU A 42 11.37 -25.43 -30.90
C LEU A 42 11.90 -26.86 -30.79
N GLN A 43 11.76 -27.66 -31.85
CA GLN A 43 12.32 -29.03 -31.89
C GLN A 43 13.85 -28.98 -31.84
N ASP A 44 14.47 -28.12 -32.65
CA ASP A 44 15.92 -27.92 -32.64
C ASP A 44 16.39 -27.37 -31.30
N TYR A 45 15.64 -26.44 -30.71
CA TYR A 45 15.98 -25.86 -29.41
C TYR A 45 15.94 -26.89 -28.28
N GLU A 46 14.91 -27.74 -28.24
CA GLU A 46 14.85 -28.85 -27.29
C GLU A 46 15.92 -29.91 -27.58
N TYR A 47 16.24 -30.18 -28.84
CA TYR A 47 17.32 -31.11 -29.23
C TYR A 47 18.69 -30.67 -28.70
N GLU A 48 18.99 -29.36 -28.73
CA GLU A 48 20.20 -28.82 -28.12
C GLU A 48 20.24 -29.08 -26.59
N ALA A 49 19.11 -28.91 -25.90
CA ALA A 49 19.03 -29.19 -24.47
C ALA A 49 19.15 -30.70 -24.16
N ARG A 50 18.52 -31.54 -24.99
CA ARG A 50 18.57 -33.00 -24.88
C ARG A 50 19.99 -33.54 -24.96
N LYS A 51 20.82 -33.01 -25.86
CA LYS A 51 22.23 -33.41 -25.99
C LYS A 51 23.04 -33.18 -24.71
N LEU A 52 22.70 -32.12 -23.95
CA LEU A 52 23.36 -31.81 -22.69
C LEU A 52 22.85 -32.72 -21.56
N ALA A 53 21.55 -33.00 -21.52
CA ALA A 53 20.95 -33.80 -20.45
C ALA A 53 21.12 -35.32 -20.62
N GLN A 54 21.34 -35.80 -21.85
CA GLN A 54 21.59 -37.21 -22.19
C GLN A 54 20.52 -38.15 -21.60
N ASP A 55 20.90 -39.31 -21.10
CA ASP A 55 19.96 -40.35 -20.62
C ASP A 55 19.17 -39.94 -19.38
N GLN A 56 19.52 -38.82 -18.71
CA GLN A 56 18.82 -38.36 -17.51
C GLN A 56 17.35 -37.99 -17.79
N ILE A 57 17.02 -37.66 -19.05
CA ILE A 57 15.67 -37.27 -19.47
C ILE A 57 14.77 -38.44 -19.88
N GLU A 58 15.27 -39.68 -19.83
CA GLU A 58 14.46 -40.86 -20.14
C GLU A 58 13.27 -40.97 -19.18
N GLY A 59 12.06 -41.06 -19.73
CA GLY A 59 10.81 -41.05 -18.96
C GLY A 59 10.28 -39.65 -18.60
N ALA A 60 10.82 -38.58 -19.18
CA ALA A 60 10.23 -37.23 -19.01
C ALA A 60 8.81 -37.16 -19.59
N THR A 61 7.90 -36.54 -18.84
CA THR A 61 6.50 -36.41 -19.23
C THR A 61 6.25 -35.08 -19.94
N LEU A 62 6.69 -33.97 -19.34
CA LEU A 62 6.53 -32.63 -19.92
C LEU A 62 7.88 -31.98 -20.19
N VAL A 63 7.91 -31.15 -21.23
CA VAL A 63 8.99 -30.23 -21.54
C VAL A 63 8.50 -28.79 -21.35
N LYS A 64 9.24 -28.03 -20.56
CA LYS A 64 9.02 -26.61 -20.31
C LYS A 64 10.05 -25.79 -21.07
N PHE A 65 9.58 -24.97 -21.99
CA PHE A 65 10.35 -23.98 -22.72
C PHE A 65 10.30 -22.65 -21.96
N GLY A 66 11.41 -22.23 -21.35
CA GLY A 66 11.50 -20.93 -20.69
C GLY A 66 11.49 -19.80 -21.72
N THR A 67 10.61 -18.81 -21.53
CA THR A 67 10.55 -17.60 -22.37
C THR A 67 11.16 -16.38 -21.70
N ASP A 68 11.38 -16.45 -20.38
CA ASP A 68 12.07 -15.41 -19.60
C ASP A 68 13.60 -15.58 -19.66
N ARG A 69 14.07 -16.82 -19.77
CA ARG A 69 15.48 -17.19 -19.85
C ARG A 69 15.66 -18.40 -20.77
N PRO A 70 16.83 -18.53 -21.43
CA PRO A 70 17.14 -19.64 -22.33
C PRO A 70 17.37 -20.97 -21.58
N LYS A 71 16.28 -21.53 -21.07
CA LYS A 71 16.26 -22.78 -20.30
C LYS A 71 15.20 -23.73 -20.81
N ILE A 72 15.54 -25.01 -20.85
CA ILE A 72 14.59 -26.11 -21.03
C ILE A 72 14.49 -26.86 -19.70
N SER A 73 13.29 -27.24 -19.28
CA SER A 73 13.12 -28.13 -18.13
C SER A 73 12.30 -29.37 -18.50
N TYR A 74 12.79 -30.54 -18.10
CA TYR A 74 12.13 -31.83 -18.25
C TYR A 74 11.47 -32.20 -16.92
N LEU A 75 10.15 -32.40 -16.91
CA LEU A 75 9.34 -32.67 -15.73
C LEU A 75 8.78 -34.09 -15.77
N PHE A 76 8.83 -34.78 -14.64
CA PHE A 76 8.51 -36.21 -14.54
C PHE A 76 7.26 -36.41 -13.69
N TYR A 77 6.20 -36.90 -14.32
CA TYR A 77 4.93 -37.25 -13.73
C TYR A 77 4.63 -38.72 -14.08
N PRO A 78 5.12 -39.70 -13.29
CA PRO A 78 5.02 -41.12 -13.64
C PRO A 78 3.57 -41.61 -13.78
N ASP A 79 2.65 -41.02 -13.00
CA ASP A 79 1.22 -41.34 -13.05
C ASP A 79 0.40 -40.34 -13.87
N PHE A 80 1.01 -39.68 -14.88
CA PHE A 80 0.34 -38.63 -15.67
C PHE A 80 -1.01 -39.06 -16.26
N ASP A 81 -1.11 -40.30 -16.72
CA ASP A 81 -2.35 -40.83 -17.32
C ASP A 81 -3.35 -41.31 -16.27
N ARG A 82 -2.87 -41.82 -15.14
CA ARG A 82 -3.70 -42.54 -14.16
C ARG A 82 -4.24 -41.62 -13.07
N ASP A 83 -3.41 -40.70 -12.57
CA ASP A 83 -3.79 -39.75 -11.54
C ASP A 83 -4.45 -38.54 -12.20
N PRO A 84 -5.63 -38.08 -11.74
CA PRO A 84 -6.23 -36.83 -12.21
C PRO A 84 -5.30 -35.63 -12.00
N HIS A 85 -4.52 -35.62 -10.92
CA HIS A 85 -3.65 -34.52 -10.49
C HIS A 85 -2.25 -35.03 -10.12
N PRO A 86 -1.49 -35.55 -11.10
CA PRO A 86 -0.23 -36.26 -10.84
C PRO A 86 0.78 -35.35 -10.16
N SER A 87 1.49 -35.91 -9.18
CA SER A 87 2.57 -35.22 -8.46
C SER A 87 3.88 -35.22 -9.23
N LEU A 88 4.61 -34.10 -9.19
CA LEU A 88 5.92 -33.96 -9.80
C LEU A 88 6.93 -34.78 -9.01
N LEU A 89 7.57 -35.76 -9.66
CA LEU A 89 8.56 -36.63 -9.04
C LEU A 89 9.96 -35.98 -8.99
N LYS A 90 10.39 -35.44 -10.12
CA LYS A 90 11.68 -34.77 -10.30
C LYS A 90 11.61 -33.82 -11.49
N SER A 91 12.56 -32.89 -11.56
CA SER A 91 12.77 -32.01 -12.71
C SER A 91 14.24 -31.89 -13.06
N ILE A 92 14.56 -31.91 -14.34
CA ILE A 92 15.90 -31.63 -14.87
C ILE A 92 15.84 -30.31 -15.61
N ILE A 93 16.76 -29.39 -15.30
CA ILE A 93 16.82 -28.05 -15.86
C ILE A 93 18.15 -27.93 -16.61
N VAL A 94 18.05 -27.59 -17.90
CA VAL A 94 19.18 -27.35 -18.78
C VAL A 94 19.28 -25.86 -19.05
N ASP A 95 20.38 -25.24 -18.62
CA ASP A 95 20.74 -23.87 -18.96
C ASP A 95 21.54 -23.87 -20.27
N LEU A 96 20.95 -23.38 -21.36
CA LEU A 96 21.58 -23.46 -22.69
C LEU A 96 22.66 -22.39 -22.91
N ILE A 97 22.79 -21.41 -22.02
CA ILE A 97 23.85 -20.40 -22.09
C ILE A 97 25.09 -20.91 -21.36
N ASN A 98 24.90 -21.35 -20.12
CA ASN A 98 26.00 -21.86 -19.30
C ASN A 98 26.35 -23.32 -19.60
N GLN A 99 25.50 -24.02 -20.38
CA GLN A 99 25.60 -25.45 -20.67
C GLN A 99 25.60 -26.32 -19.39
N GLU A 100 24.85 -25.88 -18.38
CA GLU A 100 24.74 -26.57 -17.09
C GLU A 100 23.46 -27.38 -17.02
N VAL A 101 23.56 -28.59 -16.45
CA VAL A 101 22.42 -29.46 -16.15
C VAL A 101 22.29 -29.55 -14.65
N SER A 102 21.09 -29.24 -14.13
CA SER A 102 20.77 -29.32 -12.71
C SER A 102 19.51 -30.16 -12.51
N GLN A 103 19.45 -30.88 -11.39
CA GLN A 103 18.32 -31.74 -11.03
C GLN A 103 17.70 -31.25 -9.72
N ARG A 104 16.37 -31.32 -9.64
CA ARG A 104 15.61 -31.13 -8.41
C ARG A 104 14.69 -32.33 -8.19
N ASN A 105 14.80 -32.95 -7.02
CA ASN A 105 14.01 -34.13 -6.64
C ASN A 105 12.89 -33.75 -5.68
N TYR A 106 11.72 -34.35 -5.88
CA TYR A 106 10.52 -34.14 -5.06
C TYR A 106 9.96 -35.45 -4.48
N HIS A 107 10.60 -36.60 -4.72
CA HIS A 107 10.19 -37.93 -4.22
C HIS A 107 9.96 -37.98 -2.70
N ASN A 108 10.75 -37.22 -1.93
CA ASN A 108 10.63 -37.16 -0.46
C ASN A 108 9.94 -35.87 0.01
N SER A 109 9.29 -35.14 -0.90
CA SER A 109 8.49 -33.97 -0.53
C SER A 109 7.16 -34.46 0.02
N ASP A 110 6.81 -34.05 1.23
CA ASP A 110 5.47 -34.30 1.78
C ASP A 110 4.39 -33.53 1.01
N ASN A 111 4.79 -32.51 0.24
CA ASN A 111 3.90 -31.64 -0.53
C ASN A 111 4.46 -31.30 -1.91
N PRO A 112 4.50 -32.27 -2.86
CA PRO A 112 5.04 -32.04 -4.20
C PRO A 112 4.10 -31.14 -5.04
N PRO A 113 4.63 -30.37 -6.01
CA PRO A 113 3.79 -29.71 -7.01
C PRO A 113 2.93 -30.73 -7.78
N ILE A 114 1.70 -30.38 -8.09
CA ILE A 114 0.80 -31.22 -8.90
C ILE A 114 0.44 -30.55 -10.22
N LEU A 115 -0.04 -31.34 -11.17
CA LEU A 115 -0.51 -30.85 -12.45
C LEU A 115 -2.03 -30.75 -12.51
N HIS A 116 -2.54 -29.65 -13.05
CA HIS A 116 -3.95 -29.44 -13.38
C HIS A 116 -4.11 -29.06 -14.85
N ARG A 117 -5.31 -29.29 -15.38
CA ARG A 117 -5.68 -29.02 -16.78
C ARG A 117 -4.82 -29.82 -17.76
N LYS A 118 -4.76 -31.14 -17.57
CA LYS A 118 -3.91 -32.05 -18.35
C LYS A 118 -4.15 -31.94 -19.86
N GLU A 119 -5.39 -31.64 -20.27
CA GLU A 119 -5.78 -31.45 -21.67
C GLU A 119 -5.02 -30.31 -22.37
N THR A 120 -4.47 -29.36 -21.61
CA THR A 120 -3.71 -28.23 -22.19
C THR A 120 -2.29 -28.60 -22.62
N PHE A 121 -1.74 -29.71 -22.14
CA PHE A 121 -0.36 -30.10 -22.44
C PHE A 121 -0.24 -31.11 -23.60
N VAL A 122 -1.33 -31.77 -23.96
CA VAL A 122 -1.38 -32.86 -24.96
C VAL A 122 -2.14 -32.43 -26.23
N PRO A 123 -1.89 -33.06 -27.39
CA PRO A 123 -2.67 -32.81 -28.60
C PRO A 123 -4.09 -33.41 -28.50
N GLN A 124 -5.00 -32.98 -29.38
CA GLN A 124 -6.41 -33.40 -29.34
C GLN A 124 -6.63 -34.89 -29.66
N ASP A 125 -5.69 -35.52 -30.36
CA ASP A 125 -5.69 -36.95 -30.69
C ASP A 125 -5.07 -37.81 -29.59
N TYR A 126 -4.64 -37.21 -28.47
CA TYR A 126 -4.14 -37.95 -27.32
C TYR A 126 -5.26 -38.84 -26.74
N PRO A 127 -4.99 -40.14 -26.45
CA PRO A 127 -6.04 -41.10 -26.10
C PRO A 127 -6.96 -40.67 -24.95
N LEU A 128 -6.42 -39.98 -23.94
CA LEU A 128 -7.17 -39.50 -22.76
C LEU A 128 -7.56 -38.00 -22.84
N TYR A 129 -7.39 -37.35 -23.99
CA TYR A 129 -7.64 -35.92 -24.15
C TYR A 129 -9.06 -35.54 -23.71
N GLN A 130 -10.06 -36.30 -24.15
CA GLN A 130 -11.46 -36.00 -23.89
C GLN A 130 -11.81 -36.17 -22.41
N GLU A 131 -11.27 -37.21 -21.76
CA GLU A 131 -11.45 -37.47 -20.33
C GLU A 131 -10.81 -36.35 -19.48
N PHE A 132 -9.59 -35.91 -19.81
CA PHE A 132 -8.95 -34.78 -19.11
C PHE A 132 -9.72 -33.46 -19.29
N LYS A 133 -10.27 -33.23 -20.48
CA LYS A 133 -11.04 -32.03 -20.79
C LYS A 133 -12.38 -32.01 -20.05
N GLU A 134 -13.03 -33.15 -19.92
CA GLU A 134 -14.26 -33.31 -19.15
C GLU A 134 -14.01 -33.08 -17.67
N LEU A 135 -12.96 -33.66 -17.10
CA LEU A 135 -12.56 -33.40 -15.73
C LEU A 135 -12.33 -31.91 -15.46
N THR A 136 -11.51 -31.25 -16.29
CA THR A 136 -11.26 -29.81 -16.15
C THR A 136 -12.57 -28.99 -16.21
N LYS A 137 -13.54 -29.41 -17.03
CA LYS A 137 -14.85 -28.74 -17.11
C LYS A 137 -15.65 -28.90 -15.82
N GLU A 138 -15.67 -30.09 -15.23
CA GLU A 138 -16.33 -30.36 -13.94
C GLU A 138 -15.70 -29.51 -12.82
N GLU A 139 -14.37 -29.45 -12.78
CA GLU A 139 -13.63 -28.71 -11.75
C GLU A 139 -13.81 -27.18 -11.86
N VAL A 140 -13.87 -26.64 -13.08
CA VAL A 140 -14.20 -25.23 -13.31
C VAL A 140 -15.64 -24.95 -12.87
N ALA A 141 -16.59 -25.83 -13.19
CA ALA A 141 -18.00 -25.61 -12.83
C ALA A 141 -18.22 -25.56 -11.30
N LEU A 142 -17.38 -26.26 -10.54
CA LEU A 142 -17.40 -26.28 -9.08
C LEU A 142 -16.45 -25.26 -8.44
N GLY A 143 -15.80 -24.41 -9.24
CA GLY A 143 -14.87 -23.38 -8.76
C GLY A 143 -13.56 -23.91 -8.17
N LEU A 144 -13.24 -25.20 -8.37
CA LEU A 144 -12.03 -25.83 -7.82
C LEU A 144 -10.75 -25.22 -8.41
N LEU A 145 -10.81 -24.68 -9.63
CA LEU A 145 -9.67 -24.10 -10.35
C LEU A 145 -9.60 -22.56 -10.28
N ASP A 146 -10.53 -21.90 -9.58
CA ASP A 146 -10.64 -20.42 -9.55
C ASP A 146 -9.38 -19.73 -9.00
N ASN A 147 -8.66 -20.42 -8.12
CA ASN A 147 -7.47 -19.88 -7.46
C ASN A 147 -6.23 -20.75 -7.70
N SER A 148 -5.85 -20.89 -8.98
CA SER A 148 -4.71 -21.69 -9.47
C SER A 148 -3.37 -21.46 -8.74
N ARG A 149 -3.17 -20.31 -8.08
CA ARG A 149 -1.97 -20.00 -7.29
C ARG A 149 -1.86 -20.78 -5.98
N TYR A 150 -2.97 -21.27 -5.43
CA TYR A 150 -3.02 -21.91 -4.11
C TYR A 150 -3.31 -23.41 -4.15
N ILE A 151 -3.58 -23.97 -5.33
CA ILE A 151 -3.86 -25.39 -5.56
C ILE A 151 -2.70 -26.12 -6.24
N GLY A 152 -1.54 -25.47 -6.39
CA GLY A 152 -0.42 -25.95 -7.21
C GLY A 152 0.30 -27.18 -6.68
N THR A 153 -0.15 -27.75 -5.57
CA THR A 153 0.67 -28.60 -4.70
C THR A 153 -0.24 -29.59 -3.94
N PHE A 154 0.26 -30.81 -3.72
CA PHE A 154 -0.57 -32.00 -3.44
C PHE A 154 -1.45 -31.87 -2.19
N GLN A 155 -0.89 -31.39 -1.08
CA GLN A 155 -1.63 -31.26 0.18
C GLN A 155 -2.71 -30.19 0.08
N GLU A 156 -2.43 -29.07 -0.59
CA GLU A 156 -3.40 -28.00 -0.81
C GLU A 156 -4.58 -28.47 -1.65
N TRP A 157 -4.29 -29.27 -2.68
CA TRP A 157 -5.32 -29.88 -3.53
C TRP A 157 -6.19 -30.88 -2.76
N GLN A 158 -5.57 -31.84 -2.05
CA GLN A 158 -6.32 -32.79 -1.22
C GLN A 158 -7.20 -32.10 -0.19
N ARG A 159 -6.71 -31.00 0.41
CA ARG A 159 -7.48 -30.24 1.40
C ARG A 159 -8.65 -29.48 0.79
N LEU A 160 -8.52 -28.96 -0.44
CA LEU A 160 -9.64 -28.33 -1.16
C LEU A 160 -10.76 -29.34 -1.43
N LEU A 161 -10.40 -30.53 -1.92
CA LEU A 161 -11.34 -31.62 -2.16
C LEU A 161 -12.07 -32.03 -0.87
N LEU A 162 -11.31 -32.20 0.22
CA LEU A 162 -11.87 -32.50 1.55
C LEU A 162 -12.82 -31.41 2.05
N GLN A 163 -12.53 -30.13 1.81
CA GLN A 163 -13.39 -29.01 2.21
C GLN A 163 -14.71 -28.98 1.45
N GLN A 164 -14.69 -29.33 0.17
CA GLN A 164 -15.88 -29.39 -0.68
C GLN A 164 -16.65 -30.70 -0.52
N GLY A 165 -16.10 -31.69 0.19
CA GLY A 165 -16.70 -33.02 0.32
C GLY A 165 -16.69 -33.79 -1.00
N ILE A 166 -15.67 -33.54 -1.82
CA ILE A 166 -15.51 -34.11 -3.16
C ILE A 166 -14.25 -35.00 -3.14
N ASP A 167 -14.27 -36.06 -3.94
CA ASP A 167 -13.13 -36.94 -4.17
C ASP A 167 -13.08 -37.33 -5.65
N PHE A 168 -12.10 -38.15 -6.04
CA PHE A 168 -11.95 -38.65 -7.41
C PHE A 168 -12.24 -40.15 -7.51
N ALA A 169 -12.97 -40.54 -8.55
CA ALA A 169 -13.03 -41.91 -9.03
C ALA A 169 -12.52 -41.94 -10.47
N GLY A 170 -11.23 -42.21 -10.66
CA GLY A 170 -10.55 -41.99 -11.94
C GLY A 170 -10.46 -40.49 -12.24
N HIS A 171 -10.86 -40.07 -13.44
CA HIS A 171 -10.91 -38.66 -13.87
C HIS A 171 -12.31 -38.05 -13.74
N HIS A 172 -13.11 -38.51 -12.79
CA HIS A 172 -14.43 -37.95 -12.49
C HIS A 172 -14.54 -37.53 -11.03
N LEU A 173 -15.23 -36.40 -10.80
CA LEU A 173 -15.54 -35.94 -9.45
C LEU A 173 -16.69 -36.73 -8.85
N VAL A 174 -16.51 -37.18 -7.60
CA VAL A 174 -17.52 -37.92 -6.84
C VAL A 174 -17.76 -37.30 -5.47
N CYS A 175 -18.97 -37.46 -4.93
CA CYS A 175 -19.30 -37.09 -3.56
C CYS A 175 -19.51 -38.36 -2.72
N PRO A 176 -18.61 -38.69 -1.78
CA PRO A 176 -18.74 -39.90 -0.98
C PRO A 176 -20.00 -39.89 -0.10
N ILE A 177 -20.84 -40.92 -0.18
CA ILE A 177 -22.11 -41.05 0.56
C ILE A 177 -21.90 -41.19 2.09
N ASN A 178 -20.71 -41.66 2.50
CA ASN A 178 -20.23 -41.69 3.88
C ASN A 178 -18.79 -41.17 3.91
N PRO A 179 -18.55 -39.88 4.14
CA PRO A 179 -17.19 -39.41 4.33
C PRO A 179 -16.65 -40.05 5.61
N LEU A 180 -15.64 -40.92 5.50
CA LEU A 180 -14.80 -41.33 6.64
C LEU A 180 -14.07 -40.14 7.30
N SER A 181 -14.28 -38.93 6.76
CA SER A 181 -13.80 -37.61 7.18
C SER A 181 -14.94 -36.61 7.45
N GLY A 182 -16.11 -37.08 7.90
CA GLY A 182 -17.21 -36.22 8.40
C GLY A 182 -16.92 -35.43 9.68
N GLN A 183 -15.67 -35.37 10.14
CA GLN A 183 -15.24 -34.27 11.00
C GLN A 183 -14.69 -33.20 10.07
N LYS A 184 -15.37 -32.03 9.98
CA LYS A 184 -14.66 -30.78 9.72
C LYS A 184 -13.45 -30.80 10.65
N ARG A 185 -12.26 -31.14 10.16
CA ARG A 185 -11.01 -30.86 10.87
C ARG A 185 -10.88 -29.34 10.80
N THR A 186 -11.58 -28.67 11.72
CA THR A 186 -11.25 -27.33 12.14
C THR A 186 -9.80 -27.43 12.58
N PHE A 187 -8.87 -26.95 11.76
CA PHE A 187 -7.58 -26.55 12.31
C PHE A 187 -7.94 -25.59 13.44
N ALA A 188 -7.58 -25.93 14.68
CA ALA A 188 -7.74 -25.01 15.79
C ALA A 188 -6.78 -23.86 15.50
N ILE A 189 -7.26 -22.80 14.86
CA ILE A 189 -6.46 -21.64 14.52
C ILE A 189 -6.15 -20.96 15.84
N GLU A 190 -4.89 -20.99 16.22
CA GLU A 190 -4.42 -20.42 17.49
C GLU A 190 -4.21 -18.91 17.33
N ARG A 191 -5.29 -18.17 17.04
CA ARG A 191 -5.27 -16.73 16.73
C ARG A 191 -4.49 -15.92 17.78
N HIS A 192 -4.55 -16.32 19.05
CA HIS A 192 -3.81 -15.72 20.17
C HIS A 192 -2.29 -15.71 19.98
N LYS A 193 -1.72 -16.60 19.14
CA LYS A 193 -0.28 -16.65 18.81
C LYS A 193 0.16 -15.62 17.76
N ALA A 194 -0.80 -14.94 17.11
CA ALA A 194 -0.50 -13.85 16.19
C ALA A 194 -0.17 -12.53 16.92
N ALA A 195 -0.59 -12.39 18.19
CA ALA A 195 -0.24 -11.24 19.01
C ALA A 195 1.26 -11.24 19.34
N LEU A 196 1.95 -10.14 19.01
CA LEU A 196 3.39 -9.99 19.25
C LEU A 196 3.64 -9.12 20.49
N PRO A 197 4.46 -9.56 21.46
CA PRO A 197 4.91 -8.70 22.54
C PRO A 197 5.82 -7.60 21.97
N ARG A 198 5.53 -6.34 22.29
CA ARG A 198 6.29 -5.18 21.77
C ARG A 198 6.56 -4.15 22.86
N LYS A 199 7.72 -3.49 22.76
CA LYS A 199 8.14 -2.43 23.69
C LYS A 199 7.64 -1.04 23.34
N ASP A 200 7.17 -0.82 22.11
CA ASP A 200 6.65 0.48 21.63
C ASP A 200 5.18 0.40 21.26
N LEU A 201 4.54 1.56 21.07
CA LEU A 201 3.16 1.63 20.56
C LEU A 201 3.06 0.96 19.18
N SER A 202 1.90 0.34 18.90
CA SER A 202 1.57 -0.09 17.54
C SER A 202 1.67 1.06 16.56
N ARG A 203 1.98 0.71 15.31
CA ARG A 203 1.94 1.66 14.20
C ARG A 203 0.58 2.37 14.07
N PRO A 204 -0.59 1.70 14.08
CA PRO A 204 -1.90 2.38 14.03
C PRO A 204 -2.13 3.38 15.17
N VAL A 205 -1.82 3.02 16.41
CA VAL A 205 -2.05 3.92 17.57
C VAL A 205 -1.05 5.08 17.58
N ARG A 206 0.22 4.83 17.23
CA ARG A 206 1.22 5.89 17.08
C ARG A 206 0.81 6.91 16.02
N LEU A 207 0.31 6.46 14.87
CA LEU A 207 -0.19 7.34 13.82
C LEU A 207 -1.35 8.21 14.31
N ALA A 208 -2.26 7.67 15.12
CA ALA A 208 -3.37 8.44 15.65
C ALA A 208 -2.90 9.52 16.64
N LEU A 209 -1.86 9.25 17.44
CA LEU A 209 -1.21 10.25 18.29
C LEU A 209 -0.50 11.33 17.47
N GLU A 210 0.32 10.94 16.49
CA GLU A 210 1.04 11.87 15.60
C GLU A 210 0.06 12.74 14.79
N ALA A 211 -1.10 12.21 14.47
CA ALA A 211 -2.21 12.91 13.81
C ALA A 211 -2.96 13.89 14.74
N GLY A 212 -2.63 13.97 16.02
CA GLY A 212 -3.28 14.86 16.99
C GLY A 212 -4.72 14.47 17.33
N LEU A 213 -5.11 13.20 17.14
CA LEU A 213 -6.47 12.73 17.45
C LEU A 213 -6.72 12.63 18.96
N PHE A 214 -5.65 12.44 19.74
CA PHE A 214 -5.71 12.43 21.20
C PHE A 214 -5.60 13.86 21.73
N THR A 215 -6.67 14.33 22.34
CA THR A 215 -6.74 15.60 23.08
C THR A 215 -6.94 15.33 24.57
N GLU A 216 -6.72 16.33 25.43
CA GLU A 216 -6.96 16.19 26.87
C GLU A 216 -8.35 15.61 27.15
N GLY A 217 -8.42 14.63 28.08
CA GLY A 217 -9.66 13.91 28.42
C GLY A 217 -10.09 12.82 27.44
N THR A 218 -9.39 12.60 26.33
CA THR A 218 -9.73 11.55 25.36
C THR A 218 -9.66 10.16 26.01
N THR A 219 -10.71 9.36 25.77
CA THR A 219 -10.78 7.96 26.18
C THR A 219 -10.35 7.01 25.04
N PHE A 220 -9.64 5.94 25.37
CA PHE A 220 -9.11 4.97 24.41
C PHE A 220 -9.52 3.53 24.78
N PHE A 221 -9.92 2.76 23.77
CA PHE A 221 -10.23 1.34 23.92
C PHE A 221 -9.54 0.49 22.84
N ASP A 222 -8.84 -0.56 23.24
CA ASP A 222 -8.18 -1.49 22.32
C ASP A 222 -8.96 -2.82 22.21
N TYR A 223 -9.59 -3.06 21.06
CA TYR A 223 -10.41 -4.23 20.76
C TYR A 223 -9.52 -5.34 20.16
N GLY A 224 -9.25 -6.37 20.95
CA GLY A 224 -8.23 -7.39 20.66
C GLY A 224 -6.83 -6.94 21.08
N CYS A 225 -6.69 -6.46 22.32
CA CYS A 225 -5.46 -5.81 22.79
C CYS A 225 -4.25 -6.77 22.95
N GLY A 226 -4.44 -8.08 22.80
CA GLY A 226 -3.39 -9.08 22.98
C GLY A 226 -2.76 -8.98 24.36
N TYR A 227 -1.46 -8.70 24.43
CA TYR A 227 -0.74 -8.50 25.70
C TYR A 227 -1.05 -7.16 26.40
N GLY A 228 -1.84 -6.26 25.80
CA GLY A 228 -2.25 -4.99 26.42
C GLY A 228 -1.25 -3.83 26.27
N SER A 229 -0.30 -3.96 25.35
CA SER A 229 0.84 -3.04 25.25
C SER A 229 0.49 -1.61 24.83
N ASP A 230 -0.50 -1.43 23.95
CA ASP A 230 -0.96 -0.09 23.58
C ASP A 230 -1.77 0.54 24.72
N VAL A 231 -2.56 -0.27 25.41
CA VAL A 231 -3.37 0.16 26.56
C VAL A 231 -2.49 0.76 27.66
N GLU A 232 -1.40 0.08 28.02
CA GLU A 232 -0.41 0.54 28.99
C GLU A 232 0.24 1.87 28.55
N LYS A 233 0.76 1.94 27.33
CA LYS A 233 1.50 3.11 26.85
C LYS A 233 0.65 4.35 26.62
N ILE A 234 -0.63 4.19 26.29
CA ILE A 234 -1.57 5.30 26.19
C ILE A 234 -1.93 5.80 27.59
N ARG A 235 -2.07 4.90 28.56
CA ARG A 235 -2.27 5.25 29.97
C ARG A 235 -1.08 5.99 30.57
N ASP A 236 0.14 5.57 30.27
CA ASP A 236 1.37 6.25 30.70
C ASP A 236 1.49 7.68 30.15
N ARG A 237 0.79 7.98 29.04
CA ARG A 237 0.68 9.33 28.47
C ARG A 237 -0.45 10.17 29.07
N GLY A 238 -1.15 9.66 30.09
CA GLY A 238 -2.20 10.38 30.83
C GLY A 238 -3.62 10.21 30.30
N TYR A 239 -3.85 9.33 29.33
CA TYR A 239 -5.19 9.07 28.78
C TYR A 239 -5.91 7.93 29.50
N SER A 240 -7.23 8.02 29.61
CA SER A 240 -8.05 6.90 30.08
C SER A 240 -8.05 5.81 29.02
N SER A 241 -7.56 4.62 29.37
CA SER A 241 -7.20 3.59 28.40
C SER A 241 -7.59 2.21 28.92
N TYR A 242 -8.35 1.48 28.12
CA TYR A 242 -8.86 0.14 28.44
C TYR A 242 -8.69 -0.79 27.24
N GLY A 243 -8.80 -2.10 27.44
CA GLY A 243 -8.76 -3.04 26.33
C GLY A 243 -9.36 -4.39 26.69
N TRP A 244 -9.76 -5.10 25.65
CA TRP A 244 -10.34 -6.43 25.74
C TRP A 244 -9.65 -7.35 24.74
N ASP A 245 -9.47 -8.61 25.11
CA ASP A 245 -8.97 -9.65 24.21
C ASP A 245 -9.64 -10.98 24.56
N PRO A 246 -10.15 -11.74 23.58
CA PRO A 246 -10.89 -12.98 23.84
C PRO A 246 -10.05 -14.07 24.52
N TYR A 247 -8.72 -13.97 24.50
CA TYR A 247 -7.81 -14.94 25.10
C TYR A 247 -7.06 -14.36 26.31
N TYR A 248 -6.41 -13.20 26.16
CA TYR A 248 -5.54 -12.64 27.19
C TYR A 248 -6.29 -11.87 28.27
N TYR A 249 -7.43 -11.25 27.92
CA TYR A 249 -8.24 -10.45 28.84
C TYR A 249 -9.75 -10.67 28.63
N PRO A 250 -10.25 -11.93 28.71
CA PRO A 250 -11.64 -12.25 28.37
C PRO A 250 -12.66 -11.66 29.34
N GLU A 251 -12.26 -11.46 30.60
CA GLU A 251 -13.10 -10.92 31.68
C GLU A 251 -13.25 -9.39 31.64
N ASN A 252 -12.45 -8.69 30.82
CA ASN A 252 -12.57 -7.25 30.68
C ASN A 252 -13.89 -6.90 29.98
N SER A 253 -14.58 -5.86 30.45
CA SER A 253 -15.80 -5.40 29.79
C SER A 253 -15.49 -4.65 28.50
N LEU A 254 -16.31 -4.87 27.47
CA LEU A 254 -16.32 -4.03 26.28
C LEU A 254 -16.91 -2.65 26.65
N THR A 255 -16.10 -1.59 26.55
CA THR A 255 -16.51 -0.23 26.93
C THR A 255 -16.38 0.74 25.77
N SER A 256 -17.35 1.64 25.63
CA SER A 256 -17.25 2.71 24.62
C SER A 256 -16.13 3.69 24.95
N ALA A 257 -15.48 4.21 23.91
CA ALA A 257 -14.39 5.20 24.02
C ALA A 257 -14.39 6.17 22.83
N ASP A 258 -13.79 7.33 23.02
CA ASP A 258 -13.56 8.32 21.95
C ASP A 258 -12.80 7.71 20.78
N ILE A 259 -11.71 7.02 21.09
CA ILE A 259 -10.89 6.32 20.10
C ILE A 259 -10.92 4.82 20.39
N VAL A 260 -11.38 4.04 19.41
CA VAL A 260 -11.31 2.58 19.46
C VAL A 260 -10.28 2.09 18.45
N ASN A 261 -9.40 1.19 18.87
CA ASN A 261 -8.45 0.52 17.99
C ASN A 261 -8.89 -0.92 17.70
N LEU A 262 -9.04 -1.26 16.42
CA LEU A 262 -9.19 -2.61 15.91
C LEU A 262 -7.92 -2.98 15.15
N GLY A 263 -6.83 -3.11 15.90
CA GLY A 263 -5.48 -3.20 15.37
C GLY A 263 -5.07 -4.61 14.96
N TYR A 264 -4.99 -4.88 13.66
CA TYR A 264 -4.54 -6.16 13.09
C TYR A 264 -5.41 -7.38 13.44
N ILE A 265 -6.67 -7.15 13.81
CA ILE A 265 -7.62 -8.22 14.16
C ILE A 265 -8.28 -8.80 12.92
N ILE A 266 -8.75 -7.95 12.01
CA ILE A 266 -9.49 -8.41 10.82
C ILE A 266 -8.65 -9.30 9.89
N ASN A 267 -7.32 -9.25 9.98
CA ASN A 267 -6.43 -10.15 9.25
C ASN A 267 -6.18 -11.49 9.94
N VAL A 268 -6.51 -11.65 11.23
CA VAL A 268 -6.31 -12.92 11.96
C VAL A 268 -7.60 -13.71 12.18
N VAL A 269 -8.75 -13.13 11.83
CA VAL A 269 -10.06 -13.79 11.87
C VAL A 269 -10.36 -14.45 10.53
N GLU A 270 -10.37 -15.78 10.50
CA GLU A 270 -10.64 -16.57 9.30
C GLU A 270 -12.10 -16.58 8.86
N ASP A 271 -13.04 -16.54 9.82
CA ASP A 271 -14.47 -16.57 9.52
C ASP A 271 -14.94 -15.19 9.07
N LEU A 272 -15.58 -15.13 7.90
CA LEU A 272 -15.98 -13.87 7.29
C LEU A 272 -17.11 -13.17 8.08
N ALA A 273 -18.01 -13.94 8.70
CA ALA A 273 -19.09 -13.38 9.49
C ALA A 273 -18.55 -12.82 10.80
N GLU A 274 -17.69 -13.56 11.50
CA GLU A 274 -17.03 -13.11 12.72
C GLU A 274 -16.13 -11.89 12.46
N ARG A 275 -15.40 -11.87 11.34
CA ARG A 275 -14.57 -10.72 10.94
C ARG A 275 -15.43 -9.46 10.73
N ARG A 276 -16.61 -9.63 10.13
CA ARG A 276 -17.59 -8.55 9.95
C ARG A 276 -18.14 -8.09 11.29
N GLU A 277 -18.52 -9.01 12.17
CA GLU A 277 -19.05 -8.72 13.49
C GLU A 277 -18.03 -7.99 14.37
N ALA A 278 -16.77 -8.41 14.37
CA ALA A 278 -15.70 -7.72 15.10
C ALA A 278 -15.56 -6.25 14.66
N LEU A 279 -15.62 -5.98 13.35
CA LEU A 279 -15.58 -4.62 12.82
C LEU A 279 -16.81 -3.80 13.23
N VAL A 280 -18.00 -4.39 13.18
CA VAL A 280 -19.25 -3.72 13.60
C VAL A 280 -19.25 -3.44 15.11
N ASN A 281 -18.81 -4.39 15.94
CA ASN A 281 -18.75 -4.24 17.39
C ASN A 281 -17.76 -3.16 17.81
N ALA A 282 -16.56 -3.14 17.22
CA ALA A 282 -15.59 -2.08 17.46
C ALA A 282 -16.16 -0.69 17.06
N TRP A 283 -16.89 -0.62 15.95
CA TRP A 283 -17.58 0.61 15.53
C TRP A 283 -18.69 1.06 16.48
N GLN A 284 -19.43 0.13 17.10
CA GLN A 284 -20.47 0.46 18.08
C GLN A 284 -19.88 1.07 19.36
N LEU A 285 -18.69 0.61 19.77
CA LEU A 285 -17.97 1.15 20.93
C LEU A 285 -17.31 2.51 20.65
N THR A 286 -17.22 2.92 19.38
CA THR A 286 -16.54 4.15 18.99
C THR A 286 -17.43 5.38 19.18
N ASN A 287 -16.96 6.39 19.91
CA ASN A 287 -17.65 7.67 20.04
C ASN A 287 -17.16 8.70 19.01
N ARG A 288 -15.86 8.72 18.67
CA ARG A 288 -15.28 9.70 17.73
C ARG A 288 -14.56 9.04 16.54
N VAL A 289 -13.51 8.25 16.79
CA VAL A 289 -12.65 7.69 15.72
C VAL A 289 -12.39 6.21 15.95
N LEU A 290 -12.65 5.39 14.93
CA LEU A 290 -12.24 4.00 14.87
C LEU A 290 -10.95 3.89 14.05
N ILE A 291 -9.93 3.27 14.62
CA ILE A 291 -8.69 2.91 13.93
C ILE A 291 -8.84 1.46 13.47
N VAL A 292 -8.73 1.21 12.17
CA VAL A 292 -8.76 -0.14 11.60
C VAL A 292 -7.44 -0.42 10.92
N SER A 293 -6.77 -1.52 11.28
CA SER A 293 -5.55 -1.94 10.58
C SER A 293 -5.53 -3.42 10.23
N ALA A 294 -4.88 -3.73 9.11
CA ALA A 294 -4.61 -5.08 8.66
C ALA A 294 -3.24 -5.17 7.98
N GLN A 295 -2.71 -6.39 7.83
CA GLN A 295 -1.53 -6.60 7.00
C GLN A 295 -1.92 -6.49 5.52
N VAL A 296 -1.11 -5.74 4.76
CA VAL A 296 -1.28 -5.56 3.32
C VAL A 296 -0.28 -6.46 2.58
N LEU A 297 -0.70 -7.02 1.45
CA LEU A 297 0.16 -7.83 0.60
C LEU A 297 1.26 -6.93 0.01
N ILE A 298 2.50 -7.25 0.37
CA ILE A 298 3.70 -6.68 -0.23
C ILE A 298 4.33 -7.84 -1.02
N ASP A 299 4.61 -7.65 -2.31
CA ASP A 299 5.12 -8.70 -3.23
C ASP A 299 6.54 -9.16 -2.82
N ASP A 300 6.63 -9.90 -1.72
CA ASP A 300 7.83 -10.58 -1.25
C ASP A 300 7.75 -12.03 -1.72
N ARG A 301 8.35 -12.29 -2.88
CA ARG A 301 8.28 -13.54 -3.65
C ARG A 301 8.98 -14.74 -2.98
N GLN A 302 9.10 -14.79 -1.65
CA GLN A 302 9.94 -15.75 -0.95
C GLN A 302 9.24 -16.68 0.06
N ARG A 303 7.91 -16.68 0.20
CA ARG A 303 7.27 -17.54 1.22
C ARG A 303 6.28 -18.52 0.59
N GLY A 304 6.67 -19.79 0.55
CA GLY A 304 5.77 -20.91 0.29
C GLY A 304 4.76 -21.05 1.43
N LEU A 305 3.62 -20.39 1.29
CA LEU A 305 2.59 -20.27 2.33
C LEU A 305 1.31 -20.96 1.87
N VAL A 306 0.70 -21.71 2.79
CA VAL A 306 -0.54 -22.48 2.60
C VAL A 306 -1.73 -21.53 2.70
N ALA A 307 -2.54 -21.37 1.65
CA ALA A 307 -3.78 -20.59 1.74
C ALA A 307 -4.80 -21.23 2.71
N TYR A 308 -5.72 -20.48 3.28
CA TYR A 308 -6.88 -20.99 4.02
C TYR A 308 -7.97 -19.93 3.91
N GLY A 309 -9.18 -20.26 3.46
CA GLY A 309 -10.19 -19.24 3.15
C GLY A 309 -9.65 -18.18 2.17
N ASP A 310 -9.68 -16.91 2.57
CA ASP A 310 -9.15 -15.77 1.81
C ASP A 310 -7.80 -15.24 2.36
N GLY A 311 -7.13 -16.02 3.21
CA GLY A 311 -5.82 -15.72 3.78
C GLY A 311 -4.86 -16.91 3.71
N ILE A 312 -3.83 -16.91 4.55
CA ILE A 312 -2.83 -17.98 4.69
C ILE A 312 -2.82 -18.52 6.12
N ILE A 313 -2.43 -19.78 6.31
CA ILE A 313 -2.04 -20.30 7.63
C ILE A 313 -0.51 -20.25 7.73
N THR A 314 0.00 -19.67 8.81
CA THR A 314 1.44 -19.63 9.08
C THR A 314 1.93 -20.92 9.73
N ASN A 315 3.25 -21.16 9.74
CA ASN A 315 3.88 -22.29 10.46
C ASN A 315 3.59 -22.32 11.98
N ARG A 316 2.97 -21.26 12.53
CA ARG A 316 2.52 -21.17 13.93
C ARG A 316 1.03 -21.51 14.11
N ASN A 317 0.37 -22.09 13.10
CA ASN A 317 -1.07 -22.37 13.07
C ASN A 317 -1.96 -21.14 13.28
N THR A 318 -1.49 -19.96 12.85
CA THR A 318 -2.29 -18.71 12.86
C THR A 318 -2.82 -18.42 11.46
N PHE A 319 -4.07 -17.97 11.34
CA PHE A 319 -4.60 -17.41 10.10
C PHE A 319 -4.08 -15.98 9.89
N GLN A 320 -3.77 -15.64 8.64
CA GLN A 320 -3.29 -14.32 8.26
C GLN A 320 -3.80 -13.97 6.86
N LYS A 321 -4.75 -13.05 6.75
CA LYS A 321 -5.12 -12.42 5.48
C LYS A 321 -4.19 -11.26 5.16
N TYR A 322 -3.70 -11.21 3.93
CA TYR A 322 -3.01 -10.05 3.38
C TYR A 322 -3.96 -9.33 2.45
N PHE A 323 -4.41 -8.15 2.85
CA PHE A 323 -5.31 -7.34 2.04
C PHE A 323 -4.55 -6.58 0.96
N GLN A 324 -5.18 -6.24 -0.15
CA GLN A 324 -4.75 -5.06 -0.91
C GLN A 324 -5.22 -3.77 -0.21
N GLN A 325 -4.56 -2.64 -0.43
CA GLN A 325 -4.92 -1.39 0.25
C GLN A 325 -6.36 -0.97 -0.08
N GLU A 326 -6.74 -1.05 -1.35
CA GLU A 326 -8.10 -0.75 -1.84
C GLU A 326 -9.12 -1.78 -1.37
N GLU A 327 -8.76 -3.07 -1.38
CA GLU A 327 -9.62 -4.14 -0.88
C GLU A 327 -10.00 -3.90 0.58
N LEU A 328 -9.02 -3.53 1.42
CA LEU A 328 -9.26 -3.20 2.82
C LEU A 328 -10.19 -1.99 2.95
N LYS A 329 -9.97 -0.93 2.15
CA LYS A 329 -10.83 0.24 2.17
C LYS A 329 -12.27 -0.11 1.81
N ILE A 330 -12.47 -0.81 0.69
CA ILE A 330 -13.78 -1.20 0.18
C ILE A 330 -14.50 -2.06 1.23
N TYR A 331 -13.79 -2.99 1.86
CA TYR A 331 -14.34 -3.80 2.94
C TYR A 331 -14.85 -2.92 4.12
N ILE A 332 -14.02 -2.01 4.62
CA ILE A 332 -14.39 -1.11 5.73
C ILE A 332 -15.59 -0.24 5.34
N ASP A 333 -15.53 0.43 4.18
CA ASP A 333 -16.58 1.31 3.68
C ASP A 333 -17.91 0.57 3.50
N GLN A 334 -17.89 -0.64 2.95
CA GLN A 334 -19.09 -1.43 2.70
C GLN A 334 -19.73 -1.98 3.98
N VAL A 335 -18.92 -2.37 4.96
CA VAL A 335 -19.40 -2.89 6.24
C VAL A 335 -19.97 -1.76 7.10
N LEU A 336 -19.23 -0.65 7.23
CA LEU A 336 -19.60 0.46 8.11
C LEU A 336 -20.50 1.51 7.45
N LYS A 337 -20.59 1.52 6.12
CA LYS A 337 -21.30 2.56 5.33
C LYS A 337 -20.78 3.98 5.59
N VAL A 338 -19.48 4.09 5.91
CA VAL A 338 -18.76 5.35 6.18
C VAL A 338 -17.45 5.33 5.40
N ASP A 339 -17.07 6.47 4.82
CA ASP A 339 -15.81 6.61 4.08
C ASP A 339 -14.61 6.54 5.03
N ALA A 340 -13.81 5.49 4.90
CA ALA A 340 -12.57 5.31 5.66
C ALA A 340 -11.42 6.14 5.06
N ILE A 341 -10.72 6.89 5.90
CA ILE A 341 -9.61 7.77 5.50
C ILE A 341 -8.28 7.04 5.69
N PRO A 342 -7.46 6.85 4.64
CA PRO A 342 -6.18 6.13 4.77
C PRO A 342 -5.17 6.95 5.60
N ALA A 343 -4.72 6.38 6.71
CA ALA A 343 -3.66 6.94 7.54
C ALA A 343 -2.28 6.44 7.07
N SER A 344 -2.19 5.18 6.65
CA SER A 344 -0.98 4.58 6.07
C SER A 344 -1.30 3.26 5.36
N LEU A 345 -0.29 2.58 4.79
CA LEU A 345 -0.47 1.23 4.25
C LEU A 345 -1.03 0.29 5.32
N GLY A 346 -2.21 -0.25 5.04
CA GLY A 346 -2.97 -1.16 5.89
C GLY A 346 -3.64 -0.50 7.08
N ILE A 347 -3.75 0.84 7.13
CA ILE A 347 -4.24 1.57 8.31
C ILE A 347 -5.21 2.67 7.87
N TYR A 348 -6.41 2.65 8.44
CA TYR A 348 -7.49 3.59 8.17
C TYR A 348 -8.05 4.19 9.45
N PHE A 349 -8.47 5.46 9.38
CA PHE A 349 -9.27 6.13 10.39
C PHE A 349 -10.70 6.30 9.87
N VAL A 350 -11.68 5.95 10.69
CA VAL A 350 -13.12 6.09 10.39
C VAL A 350 -13.74 7.01 11.44
N PHE A 351 -14.28 8.14 11.01
CA PHE A 351 -14.83 9.16 11.91
C PHE A 351 -16.35 9.01 12.02
N LYS A 352 -16.89 9.10 13.24
CA LYS A 352 -18.35 9.13 13.48
C LYS A 352 -18.99 10.40 12.95
N ASP A 353 -18.28 11.51 13.09
CA ASP A 353 -18.71 12.82 12.64
C ASP A 353 -18.03 13.16 11.30
N SER A 354 -18.84 13.34 10.25
CA SER A 354 -18.33 13.70 8.92
C SER A 354 -17.58 15.02 8.91
N SER A 355 -17.97 15.99 9.76
CA SER A 355 -17.31 17.29 9.82
C SER A 355 -15.90 17.20 10.40
N GLN A 356 -15.68 16.30 11.36
CA GLN A 356 -14.35 15.98 11.88
C GLN A 356 -13.50 15.25 10.84
N ALA A 357 -14.10 14.33 10.08
CA ALA A 357 -13.43 13.68 8.95
C ALA A 357 -12.95 14.71 7.90
N GLU A 358 -13.80 15.67 7.53
CA GLU A 358 -13.43 16.71 6.55
C GLU A 358 -12.34 17.65 7.08
N ALA A 359 -12.44 18.06 8.35
CA ALA A 359 -11.40 18.87 9.00
C ALA A 359 -10.05 18.13 9.05
N PHE A 360 -10.07 16.83 9.37
CA PHE A 360 -8.89 15.98 9.37
C PHE A 360 -8.30 15.81 7.96
N GLN A 361 -9.13 15.62 6.93
CA GLN A 361 -8.63 15.55 5.55
C GLN A 361 -8.01 16.87 5.09
N ALA A 362 -8.64 18.00 5.38
CA ALA A 362 -8.14 19.32 4.99
C ALA A 362 -6.78 19.62 5.64
N SER A 363 -6.61 19.31 6.93
CA SER A 363 -5.38 19.60 7.66
C SER A 363 -4.14 18.88 7.10
N ARG A 364 -4.31 17.73 6.43
CA ARG A 364 -3.21 16.98 5.78
C ARG A 364 -2.55 17.71 4.61
N PHE A 365 -3.23 18.70 4.05
CA PHE A 365 -2.75 19.48 2.91
C PHE A 365 -2.25 20.86 3.31
N TYR A 366 -2.37 21.24 4.59
CA TYR A 366 -1.87 22.53 5.08
C TYR A 366 -0.35 22.56 5.08
N SER A 367 0.20 23.55 4.39
CA SER A 367 1.64 23.82 4.40
C SER A 367 2.06 24.40 5.75
N ARG A 368 3.28 24.08 6.19
CA ARG A 368 3.90 24.76 7.32
C ARG A 368 4.24 26.18 6.90
N VAL A 369 3.80 27.14 7.69
CA VAL A 369 3.97 28.57 7.46
C VAL A 369 4.42 29.19 8.77
N ASN A 370 5.43 30.04 8.71
CA ASN A 370 5.91 30.77 9.88
C ASN A 370 5.17 32.10 9.99
N THR A 371 4.88 32.51 11.23
CA THR A 371 4.37 33.85 11.51
C THR A 371 5.44 34.89 11.15
N PRO A 372 5.10 35.92 10.35
CA PRO A 372 6.00 37.01 10.00
C PRO A 372 6.63 37.67 11.23
N ARG A 373 7.93 37.94 11.16
CA ARG A 373 8.66 38.58 12.27
C ARG A 373 8.38 40.07 12.28
N VAL A 374 8.37 40.64 13.48
CA VAL A 374 8.31 42.10 13.67
C VAL A 374 9.63 42.68 13.17
N ALA A 375 9.56 43.42 12.06
CA ALA A 375 10.73 43.96 11.37
C ALA A 375 10.97 45.43 11.73
N ILE A 376 9.95 46.13 12.21
CA ILE A 376 9.98 47.57 12.47
C ILE A 376 9.59 47.82 13.93
N LYS A 377 10.40 48.61 14.65
CA LYS A 377 10.02 49.17 15.94
C LYS A 377 8.91 50.21 15.73
N VAL A 378 7.67 49.76 15.76
CA VAL A 378 6.49 50.63 15.75
C VAL A 378 6.18 51.02 17.19
N ARG A 379 6.07 52.34 17.44
CA ARG A 379 5.63 52.87 18.72
C ARG A 379 4.31 52.18 19.11
N ASN A 380 4.25 51.63 20.32
CA ASN A 380 3.10 50.96 20.92
C ASN A 380 2.84 49.51 20.46
N PHE A 381 3.53 48.93 19.46
CA PHE A 381 3.34 47.50 19.15
C PHE A 381 3.86 46.61 20.28
N GLU A 382 5.01 46.97 20.85
CA GLU A 382 5.65 46.25 21.97
C GLU A 382 4.69 46.12 23.17
N ASP A 383 3.89 47.16 23.44
CA ASP A 383 2.90 47.20 24.53
C ASP A 383 1.74 46.20 24.34
N TYR A 384 1.43 45.84 23.09
CA TYR A 384 0.32 44.93 22.75
C TYR A 384 0.79 43.60 22.17
N GLN A 385 2.10 43.33 22.15
CA GLN A 385 2.65 42.16 21.47
C GLN A 385 2.06 40.85 22.00
N GLU A 386 1.98 40.70 23.32
CA GLU A 386 1.40 39.51 23.97
C GLU A 386 -0.08 39.33 23.61
N LEU A 387 -0.85 40.42 23.57
CA LEU A 387 -2.27 40.41 23.22
C LEU A 387 -2.49 40.08 21.73
N LEU A 388 -1.58 40.51 20.85
CA LEU A 388 -1.70 40.36 19.40
C LEU A 388 -1.05 39.09 18.85
N THR A 389 -0.15 38.44 19.59
CA THR A 389 0.51 37.20 19.14
C THR A 389 -0.49 36.09 18.80
N PRO A 390 -1.53 35.79 19.62
CA PRO A 390 -2.54 34.81 19.25
C PRO A 390 -3.30 35.16 17.96
N LEU A 391 -3.51 36.46 17.69
CA LEU A 391 -4.14 36.92 16.45
C LEU A 391 -3.22 36.72 15.23
N MET A 392 -1.92 36.99 15.39
CA MET A 392 -0.91 36.75 14.37
C MET A 392 -0.76 35.26 14.04
N GLU A 393 -0.72 34.40 15.06
CA GLU A 393 -0.66 32.94 14.92
C GLU A 393 -1.91 32.39 14.25
N PHE A 394 -3.10 32.89 14.64
CA PHE A 394 -4.35 32.53 13.96
C PHE A 394 -4.31 32.88 12.47
N PHE A 395 -3.85 34.10 12.13
CA PHE A 395 -3.75 34.50 10.73
C PHE A 395 -2.73 33.63 9.99
N ALA A 396 -1.57 33.33 10.57
CA ALA A 396 -0.58 32.42 9.97
C ALA A 396 -1.15 31.01 9.73
N GLN A 397 -2.04 30.55 10.61
CA GLN A 397 -2.69 29.25 10.50
C GLN A 397 -3.84 29.24 9.48
N LYS A 398 -4.67 30.28 9.40
CA LYS A 398 -5.90 30.29 8.60
C LYS A 398 -5.82 31.13 7.31
N GLY A 399 -4.84 32.03 7.21
CA GLY A 399 -4.69 32.98 6.09
C GLY A 399 -5.78 34.06 6.07
N ARG A 400 -6.50 34.24 7.18
CA ARG A 400 -7.59 35.20 7.32
C ARG A 400 -7.72 35.63 8.78
N LEU A 401 -8.44 36.72 9.02
CA LEU A 401 -8.81 37.13 10.37
C LEU A 401 -9.84 36.19 11.01
N PRO A 402 -9.89 36.10 12.35
CA PRO A 402 -10.88 35.28 13.06
C PRO A 402 -12.30 35.80 12.85
N ALA A 403 -13.24 34.87 12.73
CA ALA A 403 -14.66 35.10 12.92
C ALA A 403 -15.01 35.07 14.42
N LYS A 404 -16.27 35.35 14.74
CA LYS A 404 -16.76 35.35 16.12
C LYS A 404 -16.57 33.97 16.77
N ARG A 405 -15.99 33.94 17.97
CA ARG A 405 -15.66 32.77 18.81
C ARG A 405 -14.54 31.86 18.30
N GLU A 406 -13.80 32.26 17.28
CA GLU A 406 -12.65 31.47 16.80
C GLU A 406 -11.34 31.74 17.55
N LEU A 407 -11.30 32.80 18.37
CA LEU A 407 -10.11 33.16 19.15
C LEU A 407 -10.50 33.42 20.61
N ALA A 408 -9.80 32.78 21.56
CA ALA A 408 -10.10 32.92 22.99
C ALA A 408 -9.95 34.36 23.50
N GLN A 409 -9.00 35.11 22.94
CA GLN A 409 -8.70 36.51 23.28
C GLN A 409 -9.63 37.52 22.60
N GLU A 410 -10.75 37.09 22.00
CA GLU A 410 -11.69 37.96 21.27
C GLU A 410 -12.11 39.19 22.07
N GLU A 411 -12.58 39.00 23.30
CA GLU A 411 -13.09 40.10 24.13
C GLU A 411 -11.99 41.10 24.50
N ALA A 412 -10.79 40.61 24.86
CA ALA A 412 -9.65 41.45 25.21
C ALA A 412 -9.16 42.29 24.02
N ILE A 413 -9.04 41.67 22.84
CA ILE A 413 -8.63 42.37 21.62
C ILE A 413 -9.68 43.40 21.20
N LYS A 414 -10.98 43.07 21.32
CA LYS A 414 -12.05 44.01 20.96
C LYS A 414 -12.22 45.14 21.96
N ALA A 415 -11.94 44.92 23.24
CA ALA A 415 -11.94 45.99 24.24
C ALA A 415 -10.90 47.08 23.90
N GLU A 416 -9.70 46.68 23.48
CA GLU A 416 -8.61 47.60 23.16
C GLU A 416 -8.75 48.22 21.75
N PHE A 417 -9.02 47.39 20.73
CA PHE A 417 -8.96 47.82 19.33
C PHE A 417 -10.34 47.98 18.65
N GLY A 418 -11.42 47.57 19.31
CA GLY A 418 -12.79 47.53 18.77
C GLY A 418 -13.05 46.39 17.78
N THR A 419 -12.11 46.09 16.87
CA THR A 419 -12.26 45.05 15.83
C THR A 419 -10.93 44.37 15.52
N TYR A 420 -10.97 43.12 15.03
CA TYR A 420 -9.77 42.41 14.56
C TYR A 420 -9.06 43.14 13.42
N HIS A 421 -9.79 43.79 12.50
CA HIS A 421 -9.17 44.56 11.43
C HIS A 421 -8.32 45.73 11.95
N ARG A 422 -8.80 46.45 12.98
CA ARG A 422 -8.04 47.53 13.60
C ARG A 422 -6.81 47.01 14.35
N ALA A 423 -6.96 45.92 15.09
CA ALA A 423 -5.85 45.24 15.75
C ALA A 423 -4.78 44.79 14.75
N PHE A 424 -5.20 44.14 13.66
CA PHE A 424 -4.29 43.63 12.64
C PHE A 424 -3.65 44.74 11.80
N LYS A 425 -4.27 45.91 11.68
CA LYS A 425 -3.63 47.07 11.05
C LYS A 425 -2.34 47.48 11.78
N LEU A 426 -2.31 47.35 13.11
CA LEU A 426 -1.09 47.60 13.89
C LEU A 426 -0.04 46.52 13.62
N VAL A 427 -0.44 45.25 13.50
CA VAL A 427 0.45 44.15 13.07
C VAL A 427 1.08 44.46 11.72
N LEU A 428 0.29 44.84 10.72
CA LEU A 428 0.77 45.16 9.37
C LEU A 428 1.75 46.36 9.33
N GLN A 429 1.65 47.29 10.29
CA GLN A 429 2.62 48.39 10.41
C GLN A 429 3.96 47.90 10.97
N ALA A 430 3.95 46.86 11.79
CA ALA A 430 5.11 46.34 12.50
C ALA A 430 5.82 45.18 11.78
N THR A 431 5.20 44.63 10.72
CA THR A 431 5.64 43.44 9.99
C THR A 431 5.65 43.69 8.48
N ASN A 432 6.17 42.74 7.70
CA ASN A 432 6.14 42.80 6.24
C ASN A 432 4.77 42.36 5.71
N VAL A 433 4.07 43.24 4.99
CA VAL A 433 2.73 42.98 4.43
C VAL A 433 2.76 41.85 3.39
N ASP A 434 3.79 41.81 2.54
CA ASP A 434 3.91 40.82 1.47
C ASP A 434 3.99 39.39 2.03
N GLU A 435 4.53 39.22 3.24
CA GLU A 435 4.57 37.93 3.92
C GLU A 435 3.15 37.48 4.30
N TRP A 436 2.29 38.37 4.79
CA TRP A 436 0.89 38.02 5.12
C TRP A 436 0.04 37.70 3.89
N ASP A 437 0.27 38.40 2.78
CA ASP A 437 -0.41 38.11 1.52
C ASP A 437 0.04 36.74 0.97
N ALA A 438 1.34 36.42 1.07
CA ALA A 438 1.86 35.10 0.71
C ALA A 438 1.24 33.98 1.57
N ILE A 439 1.02 34.22 2.87
CA ILE A 439 0.31 33.28 3.75
C ILE A 439 -1.13 33.06 3.28
N THR A 440 -1.83 34.15 2.94
CA THR A 440 -3.21 34.09 2.45
C THR A 440 -3.29 33.25 1.18
N GLU A 441 -2.42 33.48 0.20
CA GLU A 441 -2.40 32.65 -1.02
C GLU A 441 -1.96 31.21 -0.77
N GLN A 442 -0.99 30.98 0.12
CA GLN A 442 -0.61 29.63 0.49
C GLN A 442 -1.80 28.85 1.05
N ARG A 443 -2.62 29.47 1.91
CA ARG A 443 -3.82 28.83 2.47
C ARG A 443 -4.91 28.62 1.44
N ARG A 444 -5.08 29.54 0.49
CA ARG A 444 -5.96 29.32 -0.66
C ARG A 444 -5.51 28.10 -1.46
N HIS A 445 -4.23 28.00 -1.78
CA HIS A 445 -3.68 26.84 -2.49
C HIS A 445 -3.91 25.53 -1.74
N ASP A 446 -3.65 25.50 -0.43
CA ASP A 446 -3.85 24.31 0.41
C ASP A 446 -5.31 23.83 0.37
N LEU A 447 -6.27 24.76 0.48
CA LEU A 447 -7.70 24.48 0.41
C LEU A 447 -8.16 24.03 -0.98
N LEU A 448 -7.58 24.59 -2.05
CA LEU A 448 -7.85 24.14 -3.42
C LEU A 448 -7.37 22.72 -3.67
N ILE A 449 -6.20 22.35 -3.14
CA ILE A 449 -5.68 20.97 -3.22
C ILE A 449 -6.63 20.01 -2.50
N TYR A 450 -7.04 20.35 -1.27
CA TYR A 450 -8.03 19.57 -0.52
C TYR A 450 -9.33 19.39 -1.33
N LEU A 451 -9.92 20.46 -1.85
CA LEU A 451 -11.17 20.37 -2.63
C LEU A 451 -10.98 19.61 -3.95
N ALA A 452 -9.83 19.74 -4.61
CA ALA A 452 -9.53 18.99 -5.82
C ALA A 452 -9.53 17.48 -5.53
N LEU A 453 -8.85 17.06 -4.46
CA LEU A 453 -8.78 15.65 -4.05
C LEU A 453 -10.09 15.12 -3.45
N ALA A 454 -10.89 15.97 -2.81
CA ALA A 454 -12.21 15.59 -2.32
C ALA A 454 -13.19 15.26 -3.47
N LYS A 455 -12.93 15.71 -4.70
CA LYS A 455 -13.78 15.41 -5.87
C LYS A 455 -13.90 13.91 -6.15
N PHE A 456 -12.86 13.12 -5.88
CA PHE A 456 -12.84 11.68 -6.13
C PHE A 456 -13.85 10.88 -5.28
N ASN A 457 -14.28 11.37 -4.11
CA ASN A 457 -15.30 10.73 -3.25
C ASN A 457 -16.64 11.46 -3.22
N ASN A 458 -16.89 12.34 -4.20
CA ASN A 458 -17.92 13.38 -4.14
C ASN A 458 -17.63 14.38 -3.01
N ARG A 459 -17.37 15.64 -3.39
CA ARG A 459 -17.09 16.69 -2.40
C ARG A 459 -18.19 16.78 -1.34
N PRO A 460 -17.83 17.03 -0.07
CA PRO A 460 -18.83 17.25 0.97
C PRO A 460 -19.73 18.44 0.61
N SER A 461 -21.02 18.32 0.90
CA SER A 461 -21.89 19.49 0.88
C SER A 461 -21.41 20.51 1.92
N SER A 462 -21.63 21.80 1.68
CA SER A 462 -21.21 22.86 2.60
C SER A 462 -21.67 22.65 4.04
N GLN A 463 -22.85 22.05 4.26
CA GLN A 463 -23.39 21.75 5.59
C GLN A 463 -22.61 20.68 6.37
N LYS A 464 -21.91 19.78 5.67
CA LYS A 464 -21.08 18.73 6.29
C LYS A 464 -19.69 19.23 6.68
N LEU A 465 -19.29 20.42 6.22
CA LEU A 465 -18.02 21.02 6.58
C LEU A 465 -18.08 21.58 8.00
N ALA A 466 -16.95 21.47 8.71
CA ALA A 466 -16.76 22.14 9.98
C ALA A 466 -17.04 23.65 9.86
N PRO A 467 -17.63 24.30 10.88
CA PRO A 467 -17.94 25.74 10.85
C PRO A 467 -16.74 26.62 10.47
N GLU A 468 -15.56 26.32 11.01
CA GLU A 468 -14.32 27.03 10.71
C GLU A 468 -13.95 26.95 9.23
N LEU A 469 -14.05 25.76 8.65
CA LEU A 469 -13.71 25.50 7.25
C LEU A 469 -14.71 26.20 6.30
N ARG A 470 -15.97 26.35 6.71
CA ARG A 470 -16.95 27.17 5.98
C ARG A 470 -16.56 28.65 5.97
N GLU A 471 -16.12 29.19 7.10
CA GLU A 471 -15.64 30.58 7.17
C GLU A 471 -14.31 30.74 6.42
N ASP A 472 -13.44 29.72 6.39
CA ASP A 472 -12.23 29.70 5.55
C ASP A 472 -12.61 29.88 4.07
N PHE A 473 -13.54 29.06 3.55
CA PHE A 473 -13.96 29.17 2.16
C PHE A 473 -14.65 30.49 1.83
N LYS A 474 -15.46 31.01 2.75
CA LYS A 474 -16.17 32.27 2.57
C LYS A 474 -15.22 33.46 2.56
N SER A 475 -14.32 33.55 3.52
CA SER A 475 -13.37 34.66 3.63
C SER A 475 -12.30 34.62 2.53
N LEU A 476 -11.80 33.43 2.19
CA LEU A 476 -10.72 33.29 1.21
C LEU A 476 -11.21 33.26 -0.24
N PHE A 477 -12.42 32.76 -0.54
CA PHE A 477 -12.90 32.61 -1.93
C PHE A 477 -14.23 33.33 -2.20
N GLY A 478 -14.80 34.01 -1.21
CA GLY A 478 -16.15 34.57 -1.25
C GLY A 478 -17.25 33.52 -1.05
N SER A 479 -17.10 32.32 -1.62
CA SER A 479 -18.02 31.21 -1.38
C SER A 479 -17.40 29.84 -1.63
N TYR A 480 -17.96 28.81 -0.99
CA TYR A 480 -17.62 27.41 -1.22
C TYR A 480 -17.75 26.98 -2.69
N LYS A 481 -18.78 27.49 -3.39
CA LYS A 481 -19.04 27.17 -4.80
C LYS A 481 -17.92 27.70 -5.71
N VAL A 482 -17.44 28.91 -5.45
CA VAL A 482 -16.33 29.52 -6.19
C VAL A 482 -15.03 28.74 -5.93
N ALA A 483 -14.75 28.38 -4.68
CA ALA A 483 -13.59 27.54 -4.33
C ALA A 483 -13.62 26.19 -5.08
N CYS A 484 -14.79 25.56 -5.19
CA CYS A 484 -14.98 24.32 -5.96
C CYS A 484 -14.66 24.48 -7.45
N LEU A 485 -15.02 25.60 -8.08
CA LEU A 485 -14.73 25.87 -9.48
C LEU A 485 -13.22 25.99 -9.73
N PHE A 486 -12.51 26.73 -8.88
CA PHE A 486 -11.05 26.83 -8.95
C PHE A 486 -10.37 25.48 -8.72
N ALA A 487 -10.87 24.69 -7.76
CA ALA A 487 -10.34 23.37 -7.48
C ALA A 487 -10.56 22.40 -8.66
N ASP A 488 -11.70 22.49 -9.36
CA ASP A 488 -11.97 21.71 -10.58
C ASP A 488 -11.00 22.09 -11.71
N GLN A 489 -10.68 23.37 -11.89
CA GLN A 489 -9.70 23.82 -12.89
C GLN A 489 -8.28 23.35 -12.56
N LEU A 490 -7.89 23.38 -11.29
CA LEU A 490 -6.60 22.88 -10.82
C LEU A 490 -6.50 21.36 -11.04
N LEU A 491 -7.55 20.61 -10.68
CA LEU A 491 -7.62 19.16 -10.90
C LEU A 491 -7.54 18.81 -12.38
N PHE A 492 -8.27 19.50 -13.25
CA PHE A 492 -8.17 19.27 -14.70
C PHE A 492 -6.75 19.51 -15.22
N SER A 493 -6.06 20.51 -14.68
CA SER A 493 -4.68 20.82 -15.07
C SER A 493 -3.67 19.75 -14.67
N VAL A 494 -3.97 18.92 -13.66
CA VAL A 494 -3.02 17.90 -13.14
C VAL A 494 -2.74 16.80 -14.16
N GLY A 495 -3.69 16.53 -15.06
CA GLY A 495 -3.54 15.56 -16.15
C GLY A 495 -2.65 16.04 -17.29
N ASN A 496 -2.22 17.31 -17.30
CA ASN A 496 -1.36 17.85 -18.34
C ASN A 496 0.12 17.67 -17.98
N LEU A 497 0.71 16.56 -18.42
CA LEU A 497 2.11 16.23 -18.13
C LEU A 497 3.12 17.27 -18.66
N ASN A 498 2.80 18.01 -19.73
CA ASN A 498 3.66 19.09 -20.20
C ASN A 498 3.75 20.24 -19.17
N LYS A 499 2.63 20.56 -18.51
CA LYS A 499 2.62 21.54 -17.41
C LYS A 499 3.38 21.00 -16.20
N ILE A 500 3.18 19.73 -15.83
CA ILE A 500 3.92 19.09 -14.72
C ILE A 500 5.43 19.14 -15.00
N ALA A 501 5.86 18.76 -16.20
CA ALA A 501 7.26 18.82 -16.62
C ALA A 501 7.81 20.24 -16.55
N TYR A 502 7.10 21.23 -17.08
CA TYR A 502 7.50 22.63 -17.00
C TYR A 502 7.70 23.09 -15.55
N LEU A 503 6.75 22.80 -14.65
CA LEU A 503 6.86 23.17 -13.24
C LEU A 503 8.01 22.43 -12.54
N CYS A 504 8.20 21.14 -12.81
CA CYS A 504 9.31 20.37 -12.27
C CYS A 504 10.67 20.95 -12.70
N HIS A 505 10.84 21.32 -13.97
CA HIS A 505 12.10 21.88 -14.47
C HIS A 505 12.38 23.31 -13.97
N ASN A 506 11.33 24.10 -13.75
CA ASN A 506 11.45 25.47 -13.23
C ASN A 506 11.35 25.57 -11.70
N SER A 507 11.16 24.45 -11.00
CA SER A 507 11.11 24.43 -9.54
C SER A 507 12.38 25.02 -8.94
N SER A 508 12.20 25.94 -8.00
CA SER A 508 13.26 26.52 -7.17
C SER A 508 13.78 25.53 -6.11
N TYR A 509 13.03 24.45 -5.86
CA TYR A 509 13.37 23.45 -4.85
C TYR A 509 13.46 22.05 -5.46
N GLY A 510 14.33 21.22 -4.90
CA GLY A 510 14.52 19.83 -5.31
C GLY A 510 15.58 19.63 -6.38
N LYS A 511 16.05 18.38 -6.46
CA LYS A 511 16.99 17.91 -7.47
C LYS A 511 16.25 17.60 -8.77
N LYS A 512 16.57 18.35 -9.81
CA LYS A 512 15.99 18.21 -11.15
C LYS A 512 16.73 17.13 -11.92
N LEU A 513 16.01 16.08 -12.29
CA LEU A 513 16.48 15.01 -13.17
C LEU A 513 15.89 15.21 -14.58
N LYS A 514 16.39 14.43 -15.56
CA LYS A 514 15.89 14.47 -16.94
C LYS A 514 14.37 14.26 -17.03
N ASN A 515 13.82 13.37 -16.20
CA ASN A 515 12.42 12.99 -16.26
C ASN A 515 11.67 13.06 -14.92
N ALA A 516 12.27 13.66 -13.90
CA ALA A 516 11.65 13.74 -12.58
C ALA A 516 12.17 14.92 -11.76
N LEU A 517 11.36 15.36 -10.81
CA LEU A 517 11.80 16.21 -9.71
C LEU A 517 11.90 15.35 -8.44
N VAL A 518 13.04 15.39 -7.76
CA VAL A 518 13.26 14.68 -6.49
C VAL A 518 13.37 15.68 -5.36
N ILE A 519 12.52 15.55 -4.35
CA ILE A 519 12.45 16.44 -3.19
C ILE A 519 12.50 15.64 -1.89
N HIS A 520 12.90 16.30 -0.81
CA HIS A 520 12.59 15.83 0.53
C HIS A 520 11.12 16.15 0.87
N ALA A 521 10.48 15.33 1.71
CA ALA A 521 9.06 15.47 2.07
C ALA A 521 8.75 16.84 2.71
N SER A 522 9.70 17.43 3.44
CA SER A 522 9.57 18.78 4.03
C SER A 522 9.43 19.89 2.97
N THR A 523 9.93 19.66 1.75
CA THR A 523 9.92 20.62 0.65
C THR A 523 8.58 20.64 -0.10
N LEU A 524 7.77 19.58 0.04
CA LEU A 524 6.52 19.43 -0.72
C LEU A 524 5.57 20.62 -0.55
N GLY A 525 5.43 21.14 0.68
CA GLY A 525 4.55 22.28 0.97
C GLY A 525 4.94 23.59 0.27
N LYS A 526 6.16 23.67 -0.28
CA LYS A 526 6.73 24.84 -0.97
C LYS A 526 6.66 24.76 -2.48
N LEU A 527 6.29 23.60 -3.02
CA LEU A 527 6.13 23.45 -4.45
C LEU A 527 4.85 24.15 -4.93
N GLU A 528 4.83 24.43 -6.22
CA GLU A 528 3.65 24.93 -6.92
C GLU A 528 2.41 24.05 -6.64
N PRO A 529 1.21 24.64 -6.48
CA PRO A 529 0.01 23.91 -6.06
C PRO A 529 -0.32 22.72 -6.96
N LEU A 530 0.00 22.81 -8.26
CA LEU A 530 -0.23 21.73 -9.21
C LEU A 530 0.68 20.51 -8.96
N LEU A 531 1.93 20.72 -8.56
CA LEU A 531 2.85 19.63 -8.21
C LEU A 531 2.45 18.98 -6.88
N ARG A 532 1.98 19.79 -5.94
CA ARG A 532 1.42 19.30 -4.66
C ARG A 532 0.15 18.49 -4.88
N LEU A 533 -0.72 18.93 -5.79
CA LEU A 533 -1.91 18.18 -6.19
C LEU A 533 -1.54 16.87 -6.90
N TYR A 534 -0.53 16.90 -7.78
CA TYR A 534 -0.02 15.71 -8.44
C TYR A 534 0.46 14.66 -7.43
N GLU A 535 1.20 15.07 -6.39
CA GLU A 535 1.53 14.23 -5.23
C GLU A 535 0.29 13.74 -4.48
N GLY A 536 -0.65 14.67 -4.23
CA GLY A 536 -1.92 14.40 -3.58
C GLY A 536 -2.73 13.28 -4.24
N CYS A 537 -2.66 13.14 -5.57
CA CYS A 537 -3.35 12.06 -6.29
C CYS A 537 -2.86 10.65 -5.86
N ALA A 538 -1.59 10.50 -5.47
CA ALA A 538 -1.09 9.26 -4.88
C ALA A 538 -1.43 9.17 -3.38
N SER A 539 -1.03 10.19 -2.61
CA SER A 539 -1.11 10.13 -1.15
C SER A 539 -2.54 10.09 -0.61
N ARG A 540 -3.52 10.53 -1.38
CA ARG A 540 -4.94 10.38 -1.03
C ARG A 540 -5.37 8.91 -0.90
N ASN A 541 -4.93 8.04 -1.81
CA ASN A 541 -5.38 6.64 -1.83
C ASN A 541 -4.51 5.75 -0.93
N PHE A 542 -3.22 6.07 -0.82
CA PHE A 542 -2.22 5.20 -0.20
C PHE A 542 -1.67 5.74 1.12
N SER A 543 -2.03 6.98 1.48
CA SER A 543 -1.23 7.84 2.36
C SER A 543 0.17 8.08 1.79
N ARG A 544 0.87 9.13 2.24
CA ARG A 544 2.33 9.16 2.03
C ARG A 544 2.90 7.97 2.80
N PHE A 545 3.77 7.20 2.17
CA PHE A 545 4.50 6.15 2.86
C PHE A 545 5.13 6.79 4.11
N GLN A 546 4.74 6.35 5.31
CA GLN A 546 4.97 7.10 6.56
C GLN A 546 6.45 7.43 6.77
N ASP A 547 7.31 6.49 6.39
CA ASP A 547 8.74 6.65 6.56
C ASP A 547 9.39 7.38 5.37
N ALA A 548 8.70 7.58 4.25
CA ALA A 548 9.30 8.24 3.10
C ALA A 548 9.63 9.69 3.40
N ASN A 549 10.93 9.94 3.45
CA ASN A 549 11.49 11.27 3.54
C ASN A 549 11.85 11.85 2.17
N VAL A 550 11.85 11.05 1.10
CA VAL A 550 12.11 11.52 -0.26
C VAL A 550 10.96 11.17 -1.20
N ILE A 551 10.57 12.13 -2.05
CA ILE A 551 9.50 12.02 -3.03
C ILE A 551 10.09 12.28 -4.42
N LYS A 552 9.82 11.39 -5.37
CA LYS A 552 10.17 11.52 -6.78
C LYS A 552 8.91 11.68 -7.61
N LEU A 553 8.73 12.85 -8.18
CA LEU A 553 7.63 13.20 -9.08
C LEU A 553 8.09 13.00 -10.52
N TYR A 554 7.50 12.04 -11.24
CA TYR A 554 7.83 11.85 -12.66
C TYR A 554 7.12 12.88 -13.53
N CYS A 555 7.87 13.44 -14.49
CA CYS A 555 7.41 14.46 -15.41
C CYS A 555 6.86 13.89 -16.72
N ASP A 556 7.30 12.68 -17.08
CA ASP A 556 7.05 12.03 -18.37
C ASP A 556 5.93 10.98 -18.34
N GLN A 557 5.51 10.58 -17.14
CA GLN A 557 4.51 9.55 -16.93
C GLN A 557 3.77 9.82 -15.61
N PRO A 558 2.48 9.43 -15.50
CA PRO A 558 1.65 9.64 -14.32
C PRO A 558 2.07 8.70 -13.18
N LYS A 559 3.21 8.99 -12.54
CA LYS A 559 3.86 8.12 -11.56
C LYS A 559 4.57 8.90 -10.48
N ILE A 560 4.55 8.35 -9.27
CA ILE A 560 5.26 8.88 -8.11
C ILE A 560 6.02 7.75 -7.44
N THR A 561 7.21 8.04 -6.94
CA THR A 561 7.95 7.12 -6.08
C THR A 561 8.25 7.78 -4.75
N TYR A 562 7.88 7.13 -3.67
CA TYR A 562 8.27 7.45 -2.31
C TYR A 562 9.51 6.62 -1.95
N LEU A 563 10.53 7.24 -1.37
CA LEU A 563 11.77 6.60 -0.97
C LEU A 563 12.03 6.88 0.52
N PHE A 564 12.47 5.84 1.23
CA PHE A 564 12.82 5.94 2.64
C PHE A 564 14.31 5.72 2.87
N TYR A 565 14.93 6.70 3.50
CA TYR A 565 16.31 6.71 3.95
C TYR A 565 16.36 6.91 5.48
N PRO A 566 16.42 5.86 6.31
CA PRO A 566 16.31 5.97 7.77
C PRO A 566 17.32 6.96 8.37
N ASP A 567 18.54 6.98 7.81
CA ASP A 567 19.66 7.78 8.31
C ASP A 567 19.86 9.08 7.52
N PHE A 568 18.79 9.64 6.91
CA PHE A 568 18.89 10.81 6.02
C PHE A 568 19.57 12.02 6.67
N ASP A 569 19.22 12.29 7.93
CA ASP A 569 19.74 13.43 8.69
C ASP A 569 21.10 13.14 9.34
N THR A 570 21.47 11.87 9.53
CA THR A 570 22.64 11.46 10.32
C THR A 570 23.83 11.02 9.48
N GLU A 571 23.61 10.50 8.28
CA GLU A 571 24.64 9.97 7.39
C GLU A 571 24.83 10.87 6.16
N ALA A 572 26.07 11.06 5.71
CA ALA A 572 26.37 11.85 4.51
C ALA A 572 25.78 11.22 3.24
N PHE A 573 25.80 9.87 3.17
CA PHE A 573 25.33 9.08 2.04
C PHE A 573 24.34 7.99 2.51
N PRO A 574 23.13 8.37 2.93
CA PRO A 574 22.21 7.44 3.59
C PRO A 574 21.79 6.32 2.63
N ALA A 575 21.67 5.10 3.16
CA ALA A 575 21.28 3.92 2.40
C ALA A 575 19.76 3.90 2.18
N LEU A 576 19.34 3.57 0.95
CA LEU A 576 17.95 3.35 0.61
C LEU A 576 17.45 2.10 1.32
N HIS A 577 16.45 2.27 2.18
CA HIS A 577 15.84 1.16 2.90
C HIS A 577 14.69 0.56 2.10
N SER A 578 13.79 1.38 1.56
CA SER A 578 12.63 0.89 0.81
C SER A 578 12.05 1.94 -0.15
N THR A 579 11.32 1.47 -1.15
CA THR A 579 10.58 2.33 -2.07
C THR A 579 9.13 1.89 -2.22
N MET A 580 8.24 2.85 -2.45
CA MET A 580 6.87 2.62 -2.89
C MET A 580 6.62 3.41 -4.17
N GLU A 581 6.47 2.70 -5.29
CA GLU A 581 6.09 3.28 -6.58
C GLU A 581 4.57 3.21 -6.73
N VAL A 582 3.96 4.32 -7.14
CA VAL A 582 2.52 4.44 -7.38
C VAL A 582 2.30 4.88 -8.82
N ASN A 583 1.61 4.05 -9.60
CA ASN A 583 1.11 4.43 -10.92
C ASN A 583 -0.23 5.15 -10.74
N LEU A 584 -0.30 6.44 -11.10
CA LEU A 584 -1.50 7.25 -10.89
C LEU A 584 -2.65 6.88 -11.85
N SER A 585 -2.36 6.21 -12.97
CA SER A 585 -3.38 5.78 -13.94
C SER A 585 -4.03 4.45 -13.55
N THR A 586 -3.22 3.48 -13.12
CA THR A 586 -3.71 2.13 -12.76
C THR A 586 -3.96 1.98 -11.27
N LEU A 587 -3.47 2.92 -10.45
CA LEU A 587 -3.41 2.83 -8.98
C LEU A 587 -2.58 1.63 -8.48
N GLU A 588 -1.82 0.97 -9.35
CA GLU A 588 -0.94 -0.11 -8.94
C GLU A 588 0.22 0.41 -8.10
N ILE A 589 0.49 -0.33 -7.02
CA ILE A 589 1.62 -0.07 -6.12
C ILE A 589 2.69 -1.14 -6.34
N VAL A 590 3.93 -0.71 -6.46
CA VAL A 590 5.10 -1.60 -6.38
C VAL A 590 5.95 -1.18 -5.19
N TYR A 591 5.94 -2.02 -4.15
CA TYR A 591 6.84 -1.87 -3.01
C TYR A 591 8.11 -2.69 -3.23
N ARG A 592 9.25 -2.14 -2.84
CA ARG A 592 10.54 -2.87 -2.85
C ARG A 592 11.30 -2.60 -1.56
N ASP A 593 11.75 -3.68 -0.93
CA ASP A 593 12.66 -3.65 0.21
C ASP A 593 14.11 -3.74 -0.27
N TYR A 594 14.93 -2.79 0.18
CA TYR A 594 16.36 -2.69 -0.10
C TYR A 594 17.22 -2.84 1.15
N SER A 595 16.64 -3.05 2.33
CA SER A 595 17.33 -3.14 3.62
C SER A 595 18.42 -4.23 3.66
N ARG A 596 18.25 -5.29 2.88
CA ARG A 596 19.20 -6.43 2.78
C ARG A 596 20.07 -6.40 1.52
N ARG A 597 19.97 -5.36 0.70
CA ARG A 597 20.72 -5.28 -0.57
C ARG A 597 22.20 -5.03 -0.29
N ILE A 598 23.06 -5.81 -0.97
CA ILE A 598 24.53 -5.63 -0.93
C ILE A 598 25.05 -5.49 -2.38
N PRO A 599 25.76 -4.40 -2.72
CA PRO A 599 25.99 -3.19 -1.92
C PRO A 599 24.71 -2.34 -1.78
N PRO A 600 24.59 -1.52 -0.70
CA PRO A 600 23.44 -0.64 -0.50
C PRO A 600 23.39 0.44 -1.57
N LEU A 601 22.18 0.83 -1.98
CA LEU A 601 21.97 2.01 -2.81
C LEU A 601 22.07 3.25 -1.94
N ARG A 602 23.02 4.14 -2.21
CA ARG A 602 23.20 5.36 -1.41
C ARG A 602 22.62 6.58 -2.11
N LEU A 603 22.06 7.50 -1.31
CA LEU A 603 21.65 8.82 -1.80
C LEU A 603 22.86 9.75 -1.87
N GLU A 604 22.99 10.43 -3.00
CA GLU A 604 23.97 11.50 -3.19
C GLU A 604 23.26 12.86 -3.26
N GLN A 605 23.98 13.90 -2.85
CA GLN A 605 23.54 15.29 -2.94
C GLN A 605 22.25 15.60 -2.14
N LYS A 606 22.13 15.11 -0.89
CA LYS A 606 20.93 15.31 -0.05
C LYS A 606 20.54 16.79 0.16
N SER A 607 21.51 17.72 0.18
CA SER A 607 21.24 19.17 0.27
C SER A 607 20.37 19.70 -0.88
N ALA A 608 20.45 19.10 -2.07
CA ALA A 608 19.65 19.53 -3.23
C ALA A 608 18.17 19.15 -3.11
N LEU A 609 17.81 18.26 -2.16
CA LEU A 609 16.44 17.78 -1.96
C LEU A 609 15.66 18.63 -0.95
N VAL A 610 16.36 19.33 -0.06
CA VAL A 610 15.80 20.14 1.02
C VAL A 610 15.81 21.64 0.67
N SER A 611 14.96 22.43 1.32
CA SER A 611 14.97 23.89 1.22
C SER A 611 16.00 24.55 2.16
N PRO A 612 16.44 25.80 1.92
CA PRO A 612 17.49 26.45 2.73
C PRO A 612 17.20 26.65 4.22
N ASP A 613 15.92 26.64 4.59
CA ASP A 613 15.44 26.71 5.98
C ASP A 613 15.32 25.34 6.65
N TYR A 614 15.73 24.25 5.98
CA TYR A 614 15.83 22.95 6.61
C TYR A 614 16.89 22.98 7.72
N PRO A 615 16.63 22.46 8.93
CA PRO A 615 17.51 22.63 10.09
C PRO A 615 18.98 22.24 9.84
N LEU A 616 19.22 21.18 9.06
CA LEU A 616 20.55 20.65 8.76
C LEU A 616 21.10 21.09 7.38
N TYR A 617 20.48 22.09 6.74
CA TYR A 617 20.83 22.49 5.37
C TYR A 617 22.31 22.85 5.21
N GLN A 618 22.86 23.68 6.11
CA GLN A 618 24.27 24.11 6.03
C GLN A 618 25.24 22.95 6.20
N GLN A 619 24.98 22.08 7.18
CA GLN A 619 25.77 20.86 7.39
C GLN A 619 25.79 19.98 6.13
N PHE A 620 24.65 19.79 5.46
CA PHE A 620 24.58 18.98 4.24
C PHE A 620 25.37 19.56 3.06
N ILE A 621 25.54 20.89 3.00
CA ILE A 621 26.37 21.56 1.99
C ILE A 621 27.85 21.33 2.29
N GLU A 622 28.26 21.46 3.55
CA GLU A 622 29.64 21.23 4.00
C GLU A 622 30.08 19.78 3.77
N GLU A 623 29.25 18.80 4.13
CA GLU A 623 29.51 17.36 3.92
C GLU A 623 29.76 17.02 2.44
N GLN A 624 29.06 17.68 1.52
CA GLN A 624 29.22 17.48 0.08
C GLN A 624 30.51 18.08 -0.47
N GLN A 625 30.95 19.22 0.07
CA GLN A 625 32.20 19.84 -0.35
C GLN A 625 33.42 19.01 0.09
N HIS A 626 33.37 18.38 1.26
CA HIS A 626 34.43 17.52 1.77
C HIS A 626 34.54 16.17 1.05
N SER A 627 33.45 15.70 0.45
CA SER A 627 33.43 14.41 -0.27
C SER A 627 33.88 14.49 -1.74
N ASN A 628 33.99 15.71 -2.29
CA ASN A 628 34.45 15.95 -3.67
C ASN A 628 35.95 16.32 -3.76
N ASN A 629 36.61 16.44 -2.60
CA ASN A 629 38.07 16.55 -2.46
C ASN A 629 38.64 15.18 -2.07
#